data_AF-K2BEI8-F1
#
_entry.id   AF-K2BEI8-F1
#
_cell.length_a   1.000
_cell.length_b   1.000
_cell.length_c   1.000
_cell.angle_alpha   90.00
_cell.angle_beta   90.00
_cell.angle_gamma   90.00
#
_symmetry.space_group_name_H-M   'P 1'
#
loop_
_entity.id
_entity.type
_entity.pdbx_description
1 polymer ?
#
loop_
_entity_poly.entity_id
_entity_poly.type
_entity_poly.pdbx_seq_one_letter_code
_entity_poly.pdbx_strand_id
1 'polypeptide(L)'
;MAPGNDIISTIPGDLYDSMSGTSMASPHTAGVAALIMQKFATTDARTVRHILESTADDYGTMSGVDYMSGYGLINALDATGTQTAGSYVFTDSSFVVTDASSDAVITASVRTA
;
A
#
# COMPACT_ATOMS: atom_id res chain seq x y z
N MET A 1 1.80 7.70 4.31
CA MET A 1 2.47 7.64 5.63
C MET A 1 2.27 6.27 6.29
N ALA A 2 3.02 5.95 7.35
CA ALA A 2 2.87 4.70 8.13
C ALA A 2 3.18 4.94 9.61
N PRO A 3 2.77 4.04 10.54
CA PRO A 3 3.06 4.17 11.96
C PRO A 3 4.57 4.22 12.24
N GLY A 4 5.01 5.24 12.97
CA GLY A 4 6.42 5.48 13.25
C GLY A 4 6.69 6.09 14.62
N ASN A 5 5.69 6.27 15.46
CA ASN A 5 5.83 6.76 16.84
C ASN A 5 5.63 5.60 17.82
N ASP A 6 6.52 5.51 18.80
CA ASP A 6 6.52 4.51 19.87
C ASP A 6 6.36 3.07 19.35
N ILE A 7 7.12 2.74 18.29
CA ILE A 7 7.09 1.43 17.66
C ILE A 7 8.05 0.51 18.39
N ILE A 8 7.50 -0.55 18.99
CA ILE A 8 8.28 -1.60 19.63
C ILE A 8 8.92 -2.49 18.56
N SER A 9 10.24 -2.65 18.61
CA SER A 9 10.98 -3.53 17.70
C SER A 9 12.18 -4.18 18.41
N THR A 10 12.80 -5.16 17.76
CA THR A 10 13.94 -5.91 18.28
C THR A 10 15.21 -5.06 18.30
N ILE A 11 15.96 -5.14 19.40
CA ILE A 11 17.32 -4.59 19.52
C ILE A 11 18.32 -5.72 19.87
N PRO A 12 19.63 -5.52 19.69
CA PRO A 12 20.63 -6.54 20.02
C PRO A 12 20.53 -7.04 21.47
N GLY A 13 20.75 -8.34 21.66
CA GLY A 13 20.73 -8.99 22.98
C GLY A 13 19.39 -9.64 23.36
N ASP A 14 18.57 -10.05 22.38
CA ASP A 14 17.24 -10.64 22.57
C ASP A 14 16.27 -9.73 23.34
N LEU A 15 16.41 -8.41 23.11
CA LEU A 15 15.63 -7.38 23.75
C LEU A 15 14.70 -6.67 22.75
N TYR A 16 13.73 -5.96 23.31
CA TYR A 16 12.81 -5.10 22.58
C TYR A 16 12.86 -3.71 23.16
N ASP A 17 12.75 -2.70 22.30
CA ASP A 17 12.66 -1.31 22.73
C ASP A 17 11.69 -0.53 21.82
N SER A 18 11.17 0.57 22.35
CA SER A 18 10.27 1.47 21.64
C SER A 18 11.06 2.60 21.00
N MET A 19 10.92 2.77 19.69
CA MET A 19 11.59 3.84 18.95
C MET A 19 10.59 4.65 18.11
N SER A 20 10.88 5.94 17.99
CA SER A 20 10.09 6.88 17.19
C SER A 20 10.93 7.45 16.04
N GLY A 21 10.36 7.49 14.85
CA GLY A 21 10.96 8.11 13.67
C GLY A 21 10.40 7.58 12.35
N THR A 22 10.72 8.29 11.26
CA THR A 22 10.42 7.82 9.90
C THR A 22 11.08 6.49 9.59
N SER A 23 12.23 6.20 10.23
CA SER A 23 12.91 4.91 10.18
C SER A 23 12.04 3.73 10.67
N MET A 24 11.02 3.97 11.49
CA MET A 24 10.09 2.94 11.97
C MET A 24 8.81 2.88 11.12
N ALA A 25 8.48 3.98 10.44
CA ALA A 25 7.44 4.01 9.41
C ALA A 25 7.89 3.29 8.11
N SER A 26 9.16 3.43 7.71
CA SER A 26 9.72 2.78 6.52
C SER A 26 9.55 1.25 6.50
N PRO A 27 9.91 0.48 7.56
CA PRO A 27 9.74 -0.96 7.58
C PRO A 27 8.26 -1.38 7.60
N HIS A 28 7.35 -0.58 8.16
CA HIS A 28 5.90 -0.83 8.02
C HIS A 28 5.47 -0.77 6.55
N THR A 29 5.83 0.29 5.82
CA THR A 29 5.54 0.42 4.39
C THR A 29 6.18 -0.71 3.57
N ALA A 30 7.43 -1.07 3.88
CA ALA A 30 8.12 -2.17 3.20
C ALA A 30 7.42 -3.53 3.43
N GLY A 31 6.92 -3.78 4.64
CA GLY A 31 6.15 -4.99 4.95
C GLY A 31 4.86 -5.07 4.14
N VAL A 32 4.10 -3.98 4.04
CA VAL A 32 2.88 -3.95 3.22
C VAL A 32 3.19 -4.13 1.73
N ALA A 33 4.25 -3.47 1.23
CA ALA A 33 4.72 -3.68 -0.14
C ALA A 33 5.04 -5.16 -0.43
N ALA A 34 5.70 -5.86 0.50
CA ALA A 34 5.99 -7.28 0.36
C ALA A 34 4.72 -8.14 0.31
N LEU A 35 3.69 -7.82 1.11
CA LEU A 35 2.39 -8.50 1.06
C LEU A 35 1.69 -8.30 -0.29
N ILE A 36 1.72 -7.09 -0.84
CA ILE A 36 1.18 -6.79 -2.17
C ILE A 36 1.91 -7.61 -3.24
N MET A 37 3.25 -7.61 -3.20
CA MET A 37 4.07 -8.39 -4.13
C MET A 37 3.77 -9.88 -4.04
N GLN A 38 3.59 -10.43 -2.83
CA GLN A 38 3.22 -11.82 -2.62
C GLN A 38 1.81 -12.11 -3.15
N LYS A 39 0.83 -11.26 -2.84
CA LYS A 39 -0.58 -11.46 -3.21
C LYS A 39 -0.81 -11.44 -4.72
N PHE A 40 -0.21 -10.46 -5.41
CA PHE A 40 -0.41 -10.25 -6.84
C PHE A 40 0.70 -10.82 -7.71
N ALA A 41 1.67 -11.54 -7.12
CA ALA A 41 2.86 -12.07 -7.79
C ALA A 41 3.58 -11.04 -8.68
N THR A 42 3.55 -9.76 -8.27
CA THR A 42 4.12 -8.65 -9.03
C THR A 42 5.46 -8.23 -8.43
N THR A 43 6.40 -7.92 -9.29
CA THR A 43 7.68 -7.30 -8.91
C THR A 43 7.81 -5.86 -9.41
N ASP A 44 6.76 -5.33 -10.06
CA ASP A 44 6.78 -3.98 -10.61
C ASP A 44 6.53 -2.94 -9.52
N ALA A 45 7.56 -2.14 -9.25
CA ALA A 45 7.52 -1.12 -8.21
C ALA A 45 6.47 -0.04 -8.46
N ARG A 46 6.14 0.27 -9.73
CA ARG A 46 5.10 1.26 -10.05
C ARG A 46 3.72 0.77 -9.67
N THR A 47 3.42 -0.49 -9.98
CA THR A 47 2.18 -1.15 -9.60
C THR A 47 2.03 -1.21 -8.08
N VAL A 48 3.07 -1.65 -7.36
CA VAL A 48 3.06 -1.70 -5.89
C VAL A 48 2.84 -0.31 -5.29
N ARG A 49 3.53 0.71 -5.81
CA ARG A 49 3.35 2.10 -5.38
C ARG A 49 1.92 2.57 -5.64
N HIS A 50 1.36 2.30 -6.82
CA HIS A 50 0.01 2.72 -7.16
C HIS A 50 -1.04 2.08 -6.26
N ILE A 51 -0.89 0.80 -5.94
CA ILE A 51 -1.78 0.10 -4.99
C ILE A 51 -1.67 0.79 -3.62
N LEU A 52 -0.46 0.98 -3.09
CA LEU A 52 -0.25 1.66 -1.80
C LEU A 52 -0.85 3.08 -1.75
N GLU A 53 -0.77 3.84 -2.84
CA GLU A 53 -1.30 5.20 -2.93
C GLU A 53 -2.83 5.23 -3.07
N SER A 54 -3.40 4.29 -3.83
CA SER A 54 -4.84 4.25 -4.11
C SER A 54 -5.68 3.64 -2.99
N THR A 55 -5.07 2.83 -2.12
CA THR A 55 -5.74 2.19 -0.97
C THR A 55 -5.31 2.80 0.36
N ALA A 56 -4.63 3.94 0.36
CA ALA A 56 -4.28 4.64 1.59
C ALA A 56 -5.53 5.29 2.18
N ASP A 57 -5.70 5.18 3.50
CA ASP A 57 -6.77 5.85 4.21
C ASP A 57 -6.43 7.33 4.32
N ASP A 58 -7.31 8.20 3.81
CA ASP A 58 -7.17 9.66 3.98
C ASP A 58 -7.16 9.99 5.48
N TYR A 59 -6.01 10.47 5.96
CA TYR A 59 -5.73 10.63 7.38
C TYR A 59 -5.13 12.01 7.64
N GLY A 60 -5.89 12.84 8.36
CA GLY A 60 -5.48 14.20 8.69
C GLY A 60 -6.67 15.14 8.81
N THR A 61 -6.37 16.43 9.03
CA THR A 61 -7.36 17.51 9.02
C THR A 61 -7.62 18.07 7.62
N MET A 62 -6.72 17.82 6.68
CA MET A 62 -6.89 18.13 5.26
C MET A 62 -7.29 16.85 4.54
N SER A 63 -8.35 16.91 3.74
CA SER A 63 -8.76 15.76 2.92
C SER A 63 -7.99 15.73 1.61
N GLY A 64 -7.62 14.54 1.16
CA GLY A 64 -6.91 14.29 -0.07
C GLY A 64 -5.39 14.39 0.06
N VAL A 65 -4.70 14.49 -1.08
CA VAL A 65 -3.24 14.43 -1.11
C VAL A 65 -2.63 15.70 -0.53
N ASP A 66 -1.83 15.57 0.52
CA ASP A 66 -1.15 16.69 1.17
C ASP A 66 0.36 16.46 1.37
N TYR A 67 1.09 17.51 1.73
CA TYR A 67 2.56 17.47 1.87
C TYR A 67 3.05 16.80 3.16
N MET A 68 2.19 16.60 4.15
CA MET A 68 2.47 15.94 5.43
C MET A 68 2.18 14.44 5.35
N SER A 69 1.06 14.04 4.75
CA SER A 69 0.56 12.66 4.70
C SER A 69 0.81 11.95 3.37
N GLY A 70 1.03 12.70 2.30
CA GLY A 70 1.00 12.18 0.94
C GLY A 70 -0.41 11.74 0.59
N TYR A 71 -0.56 10.47 0.22
CA TYR A 71 -1.85 9.86 -0.12
C TYR A 71 -2.65 9.36 1.11
N GLY A 72 -2.15 9.56 2.33
CA GLY A 72 -2.79 9.08 3.56
C GLY A 72 -2.03 7.93 4.25
N LEU A 73 -2.69 7.27 5.19
CA LEU A 73 -2.14 6.17 5.99
C LEU A 73 -2.19 4.84 5.23
N ILE A 74 -1.08 4.10 5.19
CA ILE A 74 -1.06 2.79 4.52
C ILE A 74 -2.08 1.83 5.15
N ASN A 75 -2.90 1.18 4.31
CA ASN A 75 -3.87 0.18 4.73
C ASN A 75 -3.57 -1.17 4.06
N ALA A 76 -3.01 -2.11 4.82
CA ALA A 76 -2.63 -3.42 4.28
C ALA A 76 -3.84 -4.27 3.86
N LEU A 77 -4.97 -4.12 4.55
CA LEU A 77 -6.18 -4.89 4.30
C LEU A 77 -6.78 -4.50 2.94
N ASP A 78 -6.88 -3.20 2.69
CA ASP A 78 -7.37 -2.67 1.42
C ASP A 78 -6.36 -2.88 0.29
N ALA A 79 -5.06 -2.64 0.54
CA ALA A 79 -3.99 -2.85 -0.43
C ALA A 79 -3.86 -4.29 -0.94
N THR A 80 -4.23 -5.28 -0.13
CA THR A 80 -4.21 -6.71 -0.52
C THR A 80 -5.54 -7.21 -1.07
N GLY A 81 -6.53 -6.31 -1.24
CA GLY A 81 -7.85 -6.62 -1.77
C GLY A 81 -8.72 -7.45 -0.81
N THR A 82 -8.46 -7.37 0.50
CA THR A 82 -9.26 -8.05 1.53
C THR A 82 -10.43 -7.17 2.01
N GLN A 83 -10.51 -5.91 1.56
CA GLN A 83 -11.74 -5.12 1.53
C GLN A 83 -12.36 -5.13 0.13
N THR A 84 -13.69 -5.24 0.11
CA THR A 84 -14.61 -5.38 -1.04
C THR A 84 -14.14 -4.71 -2.33
N ALA A 85 -14.06 -5.52 -3.40
CA ALA A 85 -13.84 -5.17 -4.81
C ALA A 85 -14.15 -3.71 -5.19
N GLY A 86 -13.13 -2.85 -5.09
CA GLY A 86 -13.11 -1.49 -5.64
C GLY A 86 -12.40 -1.47 -7.00
N SER A 87 -12.93 -0.71 -7.96
CA SER A 87 -12.37 -0.60 -9.31
C SER A 87 -11.11 0.27 -9.30
N TYR A 88 -9.93 -0.34 -9.47
CA TYR A 88 -8.68 0.40 -9.72
C TYR A 88 -8.65 0.93 -11.16
N VAL A 89 -8.49 2.26 -11.33
CA VAL A 89 -8.37 2.91 -12.65
C VAL A 89 -6.89 3.25 -12.90
N PHE A 90 -6.28 2.56 -13.85
CA PHE A 90 -4.89 2.77 -14.24
C PHE A 90 -4.82 3.68 -15.48
N THR A 91 -3.96 4.70 -15.44
CA THR A 91 -3.74 5.67 -16.53
C THR A 91 -2.55 5.32 -17.44
N ASP A 92 -1.82 4.25 -17.13
CA ASP A 92 -0.70 3.77 -17.96
C ASP A 92 -1.12 2.56 -18.82
N SER A 93 -0.67 2.54 -20.07
CA SER A 93 -1.29 1.77 -21.16
C SER A 93 -0.90 0.29 -21.24
N SER A 94 -0.19 -0.26 -20.25
CA SER A 94 0.25 -1.66 -20.35
C SER A 94 0.57 -2.31 -19.00
N PHE A 95 -0.41 -3.04 -18.45
CA PHE A 95 -0.15 -4.10 -17.47
C PHE A 95 -1.28 -5.14 -17.53
N VAL A 96 -0.91 -6.41 -17.54
CA VAL A 96 -1.83 -7.55 -17.49
C VAL A 96 -1.86 -8.04 -16.06
N VAL A 97 -2.87 -7.63 -15.28
CA VAL A 97 -3.19 -8.27 -14.00
C VAL A 97 -3.82 -9.62 -14.34
N THR A 98 -3.13 -10.72 -14.08
CA THR A 98 -3.74 -12.06 -14.11
C THR A 98 -3.90 -12.50 -12.67
N ASP A 99 -5.13 -12.45 -12.15
CA ASP A 99 -5.41 -12.91 -10.80
C ASP A 99 -5.54 -14.45 -10.76
N ALA A 100 -4.97 -15.07 -9.74
CA ALA A 100 -5.02 -16.51 -9.51
C ALA A 100 -6.31 -16.97 -8.82
N SER A 101 -7.20 -16.05 -8.41
CA SER A 101 -8.52 -16.36 -7.88
C SER A 101 -9.60 -16.05 -8.92
N SER A 102 -10.34 -17.08 -9.33
CA SER A 102 -11.22 -17.05 -10.51
C SER A 102 -12.50 -16.20 -10.37
N ASP A 103 -12.51 -15.12 -9.57
CA ASP A 103 -13.77 -14.41 -9.26
C ASP A 103 -13.71 -12.87 -9.25
N ALA A 104 -12.64 -12.27 -9.77
CA ALA A 104 -12.63 -10.84 -10.07
C ALA A 104 -11.94 -10.55 -11.41
N VAL A 105 -12.74 -10.53 -12.49
CA VAL A 105 -12.31 -9.88 -13.73
C VAL A 105 -12.27 -8.37 -13.44
N ILE A 106 -11.10 -7.85 -13.07
CA ILE A 106 -10.87 -6.41 -13.04
C ILE A 106 -10.94 -5.94 -14.50
N THR A 107 -12.12 -5.48 -14.92
CA THR A 107 -12.30 -4.89 -16.25
C THR A 107 -11.71 -3.49 -16.21
N ALA A 108 -10.40 -3.38 -16.42
CA ALA A 108 -9.74 -2.10 -16.64
C ALA A 108 -10.27 -1.52 -17.96
N SER A 109 -11.20 -0.56 -17.88
CA SER A 109 -11.70 0.15 -19.06
C SER A 109 -10.89 1.42 -19.27
N VAL A 110 -10.13 1.44 -20.36
CA VAL A 110 -9.35 2.60 -20.82
C VAL A 110 -10.33 3.69 -21.26
N ARG A 111 -10.28 4.85 -20.62
CA ARG A 111 -10.91 6.08 -21.14
C ARG A 111 -9.85 6.88 -21.89
N THR A 112 -9.79 6.70 -23.20
CA THR A 112 -9.19 7.70 -24.10
C THR A 112 -10.15 8.88 -24.23
N ALA A 113 -9.63 10.10 -24.09
CA ALA A 113 -10.34 11.32 -24.47
C ALA A 113 -10.57 11.38 -25.99
#